data_AF-A0A350ZX12-F1
#
_entry.id   AF-A0A350ZX12-F1
#
_cell.length_a   1.000
_cell.length_b   1.000
_cell.length_c   1.000
_cell.angle_alpha   90.00
_cell.angle_beta   90.00
_cell.angle_gamma   90.00
#
_symmetry.space_group_name_H-M   'P 1'
#
loop_
_entity.id
_entity.type
_entity.pdbx_description
1 polymer ?
#
loop_
_entity_poly.entity_id
_entity_poly.type
_entity_poly.pdbx_seq_one_letter_code
_entity_poly.pdbx_strand_id
1 'polypeptide(L)'
;MSLLLARRRLRATVASLLLGTATSTFALDTATIVSSALSPDCLEYRVVGICYWLYCTPFGCSVRTSVKVRHYVPDAVVSSYSNTGENPWLEVRAMSMPNPTAKAGGDGTTNHDNENNLA
;
A
#
# COMPACT_ATOMS: atom_id res chain seq x y z
N MET A 1 40.84 20.04 11.47
CA MET A 1 40.07 20.57 10.30
C MET A 1 39.53 19.45 9.40
N SER A 2 40.33 18.43 9.05
CA SER A 2 39.99 17.40 8.06
C SER A 2 38.80 16.48 8.43
N LEU A 3 38.61 16.17 9.71
CA LEU A 3 37.50 15.33 10.19
C LEU A 3 36.12 16.00 10.07
N LEU A 4 36.05 17.34 10.18
CA LEU A 4 34.81 18.10 10.02
C LEU A 4 34.38 18.19 8.56
N LEU A 5 35.34 18.34 7.64
CA LEU A 5 35.11 18.30 6.19
C LEU A 5 34.64 16.90 5.73
N ALA A 6 35.21 15.82 6.28
CA ALA A 6 34.78 14.46 5.99
C ALA A 6 33.34 14.18 6.44
N ARG A 7 32.95 14.60 7.65
CA ARG A 7 31.57 14.48 8.16
C ARG A 7 30.55 15.28 7.34
N ARG A 8 30.93 16.48 6.87
CA ARG A 8 30.04 17.34 6.07
C ARG A 8 29.81 16.77 4.67
N ARG A 9 30.85 16.17 4.06
CA ARG A 9 30.74 15.45 2.78
C ARG A 9 29.87 14.21 2.91
N LEU A 10 30.05 13.41 3.98
CA LEU A 10 29.22 12.22 4.22
C LEU A 10 27.73 12.57 4.39
N ARG A 11 27.42 13.65 5.13
CA ARG A 11 26.04 14.12 5.29
C ARG A 11 25.44 14.60 3.98
N ALA A 12 26.22 15.30 3.15
CA ALA A 12 25.77 15.75 1.84
C ALA A 12 25.50 14.56 0.91
N THR A 13 26.37 13.54 0.87
CA THR A 13 26.17 12.34 0.06
C THR A 13 24.94 11.55 0.50
N VAL A 14 24.70 11.43 1.82
CA VAL A 14 23.50 10.76 2.34
C VAL A 14 22.23 11.54 1.97
N ALA A 15 22.24 12.87 2.09
CA ALA A 15 21.11 13.70 1.69
C ALA A 15 20.82 13.58 0.19
N SER A 16 21.85 13.64 -0.67
CA SER A 16 21.70 13.47 -2.12
C SER A 16 21.15 12.09 -2.50
N LEU A 17 21.56 11.04 -1.78
CA LEU A 17 21.05 9.68 -2.00
C LEU A 17 19.56 9.57 -1.61
N LEU A 18 19.15 10.20 -0.50
CA LEU A 18 17.75 10.21 -0.03
C LEU A 18 16.82 11.02 -0.96
N LEU A 19 17.30 12.11 -1.56
CA LEU A 19 16.51 12.85 -2.55
C LEU A 19 16.41 12.12 -3.90
N GLY A 20 17.38 11.26 -4.23
CA GLY A 20 17.40 10.49 -5.47
C GLY A 20 16.40 9.33 -5.52
N THR A 21 15.81 8.93 -4.38
CA THR A 21 14.81 7.86 -4.30
C THR A 21 13.37 8.36 -4.40
N ALA A 22 13.15 9.67 -4.59
CA ALA A 22 11.82 10.22 -4.82
C ALA A 22 11.34 9.79 -6.22
N THR A 23 10.61 8.68 -6.30
CA THR A 23 9.91 8.26 -7.51
C THR A 23 8.64 9.08 -7.68
N SER A 24 8.40 9.61 -8.89
CA SER A 24 7.08 10.16 -9.23
C SER A 24 6.01 9.09 -9.01
N THR A 25 4.93 9.46 -8.33
CA THR A 25 3.75 8.60 -8.27
C THR A 25 3.07 8.67 -9.63
N PHE A 26 3.13 7.57 -10.39
CA PHE A 26 2.34 7.41 -11.60
C PHE A 26 0.87 7.18 -11.21
N ALA A 27 -0.05 7.39 -12.15
CA ALA A 27 -1.46 7.02 -11.95
C ALA A 27 -1.52 5.58 -11.40
N LEU A 28 -2.30 5.37 -10.34
CA LEU A 28 -2.42 4.05 -9.72
C LEU A 28 -2.97 3.07 -10.77
N ASP A 29 -2.34 1.92 -10.86
CA ASP A 29 -2.81 0.81 -11.69
C ASP A 29 -3.04 -0.43 -10.83
N THR A 30 -3.62 -1.45 -11.42
CA THR A 30 -3.93 -2.70 -10.71
C THR A 30 -2.64 -3.39 -10.26
N ALA A 31 -1.55 -3.30 -11.03
CA ALA A 31 -0.27 -3.93 -10.70
C ALA A 31 0.40 -3.29 -9.47
N THR A 32 0.38 -1.98 -9.36
CA THR A 32 0.89 -1.20 -8.22
C THR A 32 0.05 -1.44 -6.98
N ILE A 33 -1.28 -1.47 -7.10
CA ILE A 33 -2.18 -1.82 -5.98
C ILE A 33 -1.91 -3.25 -5.50
N VAL A 34 -1.91 -4.23 -6.40
CA VAL A 34 -1.65 -5.64 -6.05
C VAL A 34 -0.27 -5.83 -5.44
N SER A 35 0.77 -5.23 -6.02
CA SER A 35 2.12 -5.32 -5.45
C SER A 35 2.22 -4.66 -4.07
N SER A 36 1.53 -3.54 -3.83
CA SER A 36 1.45 -2.90 -2.52
C SER A 36 0.73 -3.77 -1.49
N ALA A 37 -0.36 -4.42 -1.88
CA ALA A 37 -1.14 -5.33 -1.03
C ALA A 37 -0.37 -6.61 -0.67
N LEU A 38 0.52 -7.07 -1.56
CA LEU A 38 1.39 -8.23 -1.34
C LEU A 38 2.72 -7.87 -0.64
N SER A 39 2.93 -6.59 -0.31
CA SER A 39 4.16 -6.16 0.35
C SER A 39 4.30 -6.78 1.76
N PRO A 40 5.53 -7.04 2.22
CA PRO A 40 5.77 -7.58 3.57
C PRO A 40 5.17 -6.71 4.68
N ASP A 41 5.18 -5.39 4.48
CA ASP A 41 4.65 -4.42 5.44
C ASP A 41 3.11 -4.48 5.53
N CYS A 42 2.42 -4.70 4.40
CA CYS A 42 0.96 -4.80 4.38
C CYS A 42 0.46 -6.14 4.92
N LEU A 43 1.08 -7.26 4.51
CA LEU A 43 0.66 -8.60 4.93
C LEU A 43 0.89 -8.88 6.42
N GLU A 44 1.80 -8.14 7.07
CA GLU A 44 2.21 -8.32 8.47
C GLU A 44 2.43 -9.81 8.81
N TYR A 45 3.11 -10.52 7.91
CA TYR A 45 3.20 -11.97 7.97
C TYR A 45 3.99 -12.41 9.21
N ARG A 46 3.34 -13.19 10.09
CA ARG A 46 3.95 -13.67 11.33
C ARG A 46 3.63 -15.12 11.62
N VAL A 47 4.67 -15.88 11.95
CA VAL A 47 4.51 -17.18 12.58
C VAL A 47 4.05 -16.99 14.02
N VAL A 48 2.86 -17.47 14.33
CA VAL A 48 2.23 -17.34 15.66
C VAL A 48 2.18 -18.65 16.42
N GLY A 49 2.58 -19.75 15.80
CA GLY A 49 2.68 -21.04 16.48
C GLY A 49 2.89 -22.21 15.52
N ILE A 50 2.63 -23.40 16.04
CA ILE A 50 2.75 -24.67 15.33
C ILE A 50 1.50 -25.51 15.59
N CYS A 51 1.06 -26.25 14.58
CA CYS A 51 -0.04 -27.19 14.65
C CYS A 51 0.52 -28.60 14.51
N TYR A 52 0.09 -29.50 15.38
CA TYR A 52 0.41 -30.92 15.28
C TYR A 52 -0.81 -31.68 14.76
N TRP A 53 -0.60 -32.49 13.73
CA TRP A 53 -1.60 -33.32 13.10
C TRP A 53 -1.19 -34.78 13.25
N LEU A 54 -2.12 -35.65 13.59
CA LEU A 54 -1.88 -37.09 13.52
C LEU A 54 -2.28 -37.58 12.13
N TYR A 55 -1.30 -38.09 11.38
CA TYR A 55 -1.52 -38.68 10.06
C TYR A 55 -1.39 -40.21 10.16
N CYS A 56 -2.50 -40.91 9.94
CA CYS A 56 -2.56 -42.38 10.03
C CYS A 56 -2.73 -43.02 8.65
N THR A 57 -2.08 -44.17 8.50
CA THR A 57 -2.22 -45.09 7.38
C THR A 57 -2.51 -46.48 7.93
N PRO A 58 -2.93 -47.46 7.12
CA PRO A 58 -3.11 -48.84 7.57
C PRO A 58 -1.84 -49.47 8.19
N PHE A 59 -0.65 -48.94 7.88
CA PHE A 59 0.64 -49.43 8.38
C PHE A 59 1.15 -48.70 9.62
N GLY A 60 0.42 -47.69 10.12
CA GLY A 60 0.79 -46.92 11.30
C GLY A 60 0.49 -45.43 11.19
N CYS A 61 0.76 -44.70 12.28
CA CYS A 61 0.53 -43.27 12.40
C CYS A 61 1.85 -42.51 12.61
N SER A 62 1.90 -41.28 12.10
CA SER A 62 2.98 -40.32 12.34
C SER A 62 2.42 -38.94 12.66
N VAL A 63 3.13 -38.18 13.50
CA VAL A 63 2.79 -36.78 13.76
C VAL A 63 3.38 -35.90 12.67
N ARG A 64 2.55 -35.08 12.03
CA ARG A 64 2.95 -34.05 11.07
C ARG A 64 2.82 -32.68 11.72
N THR A 65 3.83 -31.84 11.52
CA THR A 65 3.84 -30.48 12.05
C THR A 65 3.60 -29.48 10.93
N SER A 66 2.76 -28.49 11.17
CA SER A 66 2.55 -27.35 10.27
C SER A 66 2.75 -26.04 11.02
N VAL A 67 3.12 -24.98 10.29
CA VAL A 67 3.28 -23.64 10.87
C VAL A 67 1.92 -22.94 10.92
N LYS A 68 1.59 -22.34 12.07
CA LYS A 68 0.43 -21.45 12.21
C LYS A 68 0.87 -20.02 11.91
N VAL A 69 0.22 -19.42 10.93
CA VAL A 69 0.55 -18.09 10.43
C VAL A 69 -0.61 -17.14 10.71
N ARG A 70 -0.30 -15.93 11.17
CA ARG A 70 -1.18 -14.77 11.14
C ARG A 70 -0.70 -13.88 9.99
N HIS A 71 -1.61 -13.47 9.13
CA HIS A 71 -1.36 -12.51 8.07
C HIS A 71 -2.62 -11.66 7.90
N TYR A 72 -2.44 -10.42 7.47
CA TYR A 72 -3.51 -9.53 7.04
C TYR A 72 -3.74 -9.74 5.53
N VAL A 73 -5.00 -9.83 5.12
CA VAL A 73 -5.40 -9.89 3.70
C VAL A 73 -6.28 -8.68 3.43
N PRO A 74 -5.83 -7.71 2.62
CA PRO A 74 -6.69 -6.60 2.25
C PRO A 74 -7.83 -7.12 1.35
N ASP A 75 -9.07 -6.89 1.78
CA ASP A 75 -10.29 -7.34 1.12
C ASP A 75 -10.99 -6.23 0.31
N ALA A 76 -10.58 -4.98 0.50
CA ALA A 76 -11.11 -3.83 -0.23
C ALA A 76 -10.05 -2.76 -0.52
N VAL A 77 -10.26 -2.04 -1.62
CA VAL A 77 -9.53 -0.83 -2.00
C VAL A 77 -10.54 0.30 -2.10
N VAL A 78 -10.28 1.40 -1.39
CA VAL A 78 -11.16 2.59 -1.39
C VAL A 78 -10.45 3.73 -2.11
N SER A 79 -11.07 4.24 -3.17
CA SER A 79 -10.58 5.40 -3.92
C SER A 79 -11.41 6.63 -3.58
N SER A 80 -10.77 7.69 -3.07
CA SER A 80 -11.38 9.00 -2.86
C SER A 80 -10.85 10.00 -3.90
N TYR A 81 -11.75 10.63 -4.63
CA TYR A 81 -11.43 11.62 -5.67
C TYR A 81 -12.56 12.66 -5.74
N SER A 82 -12.22 13.89 -6.13
CA SER A 82 -13.13 15.03 -6.09
C SER A 82 -14.13 15.06 -7.25
N ASN A 83 -13.71 14.64 -8.44
CA ASN A 83 -14.49 14.73 -9.66
C ASN A 83 -14.77 13.36 -10.27
N THR A 84 -16.00 13.15 -10.74
CA THR A 84 -16.33 11.97 -11.55
C THR A 84 -15.41 11.90 -12.76
N GLY A 85 -14.82 10.74 -13.01
CA GLY A 85 -13.88 10.50 -14.10
C GLY A 85 -12.42 10.64 -13.69
N GLU A 86 -12.14 11.14 -12.50
CA GLU A 86 -10.79 11.39 -12.00
C GLU A 86 -10.33 10.36 -10.95
N ASN A 87 -10.86 9.13 -11.01
CA ASN A 87 -10.31 8.06 -10.20
C ASN A 87 -8.84 7.80 -10.61
N PRO A 88 -7.87 7.90 -9.68
CA PRO A 88 -6.46 7.68 -9.99
C PRO A 88 -6.18 6.23 -10.40
N TRP A 89 -7.04 5.28 -9.99
CA TRP A 89 -7.01 3.90 -10.46
C TRP A 89 -7.63 3.80 -11.86
N LEU A 90 -6.77 3.75 -12.88
CA LEU A 90 -7.16 3.93 -14.28
C LEU A 90 -8.17 2.88 -14.76
N GLU A 91 -7.96 1.61 -14.40
CA GLU A 91 -8.75 0.48 -14.90
C GLU A 91 -10.18 0.48 -14.37
N VAL A 92 -10.43 1.12 -13.22
CA VAL A 92 -11.74 1.21 -12.58
C VAL A 92 -12.44 2.55 -12.83
N ARG A 93 -11.79 3.50 -13.48
CA ARG A 93 -12.32 4.84 -13.77
C ARG A 93 -13.64 4.81 -14.54
N ALA A 94 -13.85 3.78 -15.36
CA ALA A 94 -15.10 3.54 -16.08
C ALA A 94 -16.32 3.33 -15.16
N MET A 95 -16.11 2.98 -13.88
CA MET A 95 -17.20 2.87 -12.90
C MET A 95 -17.70 4.24 -12.40
N SER A 96 -16.97 5.32 -12.69
CA SER A 96 -17.29 6.69 -12.30
C SER A 96 -17.10 7.63 -13.48
N MET A 97 -17.83 7.42 -14.57
CA MET A 97 -17.69 8.26 -15.78
C MET A 97 -17.99 9.74 -15.49
N PRO A 98 -17.36 10.69 -16.22
CA PRO A 98 -17.63 12.12 -16.07
C PRO A 98 -19.13 12.44 -16.14
N ASN A 99 -19.64 13.16 -15.14
CA ASN A 99 -21.03 13.57 -15.06
C ASN A 99 -21.13 15.10 -14.87
N PRO A 100 -21.60 15.86 -15.88
CA PRO A 100 -21.68 17.33 -15.81
C PRO A 100 -22.73 17.84 -14.82
N THR A 101 -23.61 16.96 -14.32
CA THR A 101 -24.60 17.30 -13.27
C THR A 101 -24.09 17.00 -11.86
N ALA A 102 -22.89 16.41 -11.72
CA ALA A 102 -22.29 16.17 -10.42
C ALA A 102 -22.00 17.50 -9.73
N LYS A 103 -22.54 17.66 -8.52
CA LYS A 103 -22.21 18.78 -7.63
C LYS A 103 -21.11 18.29 -6.72
N ALA A 104 -19.91 18.85 -6.92
CA ALA A 104 -18.68 18.76 -6.14
C ALA A 104 -18.57 17.59 -5.12
N GLY A 105 -17.63 16.67 -5.38
CA GLY A 105 -17.25 15.61 -4.46
C GLY A 105 -16.05 16.03 -3.61
N GLY A 106 -16.08 15.70 -2.32
CA GLY A 106 -14.96 16.00 -1.40
C GLY A 106 -14.97 17.41 -0.81
N ASP A 107 -16.05 18.18 -1.01
CA ASP A 107 -16.25 19.45 -0.31
C ASP A 107 -16.39 19.22 1.20
N GLY A 108 -15.77 20.10 1.98
CA GLY A 108 -15.96 20.13 3.42
C GLY A 108 -17.36 20.60 3.83
N THR A 109 -17.57 20.79 5.13
CA THR A 109 -18.88 21.15 5.69
C THR A 109 -19.43 22.48 5.19
N THR A 110 -18.58 23.38 4.69
CA THR A 110 -18.99 24.73 4.30
C THR A 110 -18.91 25.01 2.80
N ASN A 111 -18.57 24.00 1.98
CA ASN A 111 -18.56 24.09 0.52
C ASN A 111 -17.60 25.18 -0.01
N HIS A 112 -16.47 25.39 0.68
CA HIS A 112 -15.39 26.27 0.22
C HIS A 112 -14.23 25.46 -0.39
N ASP A 113 -13.66 25.94 -1.51
CA ASP A 113 -12.59 25.27 -2.25
C ASP A 113 -11.34 24.97 -1.39
N ASN A 114 -11.06 25.79 -0.37
CA ASN A 114 -9.93 25.59 0.54
C ASN A 114 -10.12 24.43 1.52
N GLU A 115 -11.34 23.88 1.64
CA GLU A 115 -11.62 22.67 2.42
C GLU A 115 -11.41 21.39 1.60
N ASN A 116 -11.19 21.50 0.28
CA ASN A 116 -10.98 20.36 -0.58
C ASN A 116 -9.55 19.82 -0.43
N ASN A 117 -9.42 18.72 0.31
CA ASN A 117 -8.13 18.06 0.55
C ASN A 117 -7.75 17.06 -0.57
N LEU A 118 -8.56 16.97 -1.62
CA LEU A 118 -8.41 16.02 -2.73
C LEU A 118 -8.18 16.73 -4.08
N ALA A 119 -8.07 18.07 -4.08
CA ALA A 119 -7.80 18.89 -5.26
C ALA A 119 -6.32 19.28 -5.40
#